data_AF-A0A7C7D0R0-F1
#
_entry.id   AF-A0A7C7D0R0-F1
#
_cell.length_a   1.000
_cell.length_b   1.000
_cell.length_c   1.000
_cell.angle_alpha   90.00
_cell.angle_beta   90.00
_cell.angle_gamma   90.00
#
_symmetry.space_group_name_H-M   'P 1'
#
loop_
_entity.id
_entity.type
_entity.pdbx_description
1 polymer ?
#
loop_
_entity_poly.entity_id
_entity_poly.type
_entity_poly.pdbx_seq_one_letter_code
_entity_poly.pdbx_strand_id
1 'polypeptide(L)' 'TSDHGGHDRSHGTDMKEDMTIPIIIKGSNFAENVELNNVNIIDIAPTIVDLLKAEPAEEWEGCSIL' A
#
# COMPACT_ATOMS: atom_id res chain seq x y z
N THR A 1 1.22 6.44 -3.52
CA THR A 1 0.35 6.22 -2.36
C THR A 1 0.08 7.54 -1.67
N SER A 2 -0.97 7.64 -0.85
CA SER A 2 -1.06 8.63 0.24
C SER A 2 -0.64 7.96 1.55
N ASP A 3 -0.41 8.76 2.60
CA ASP A 3 -0.14 8.30 3.96
C ASP A 3 -1.43 8.03 4.76
N HIS A 4 -2.42 8.91 4.61
CA HIS A 4 -3.77 8.75 5.13
C HIS A 4 -4.79 9.47 4.22
N GLY A 5 -6.07 9.29 4.52
CA GLY A 5 -7.17 10.06 3.95
C GLY A 5 -7.53 11.27 4.82
N GLY A 6 -8.78 11.74 4.77
CA GLY A 6 -9.20 12.89 5.58
C GLY A 6 -10.67 13.24 5.41
N HIS A 7 -11.21 13.99 6.37
CA HIS A 7 -12.57 14.53 6.35
C HIS A 7 -12.57 16.01 6.77
N ASP A 8 -13.32 16.84 6.03
CA ASP A 8 -13.35 18.30 6.17
C ASP A 8 -11.95 18.94 6.16
N ARG A 9 -11.38 19.18 7.35
CA ARG A 9 -10.06 19.76 7.59
C ARG A 9 -9.27 18.98 8.66
N SER A 10 -9.61 17.72 8.89
CA SER A 10 -9.05 16.86 9.92
C SER A 10 -8.79 15.44 9.39
N HIS A 11 -8.08 14.65 10.19
CA HIS A 11 -7.87 13.21 10.02
C HIS A 11 -7.50 12.57 11.37
N GLY A 12 -7.23 11.27 11.40
CA GLY A 12 -6.73 10.54 12.58
C GLY A 12 -7.79 9.71 13.32
N THR A 13 -8.89 9.40 12.64
CA THR A 13 -9.96 8.53 13.14
C THR A 13 -9.99 7.21 12.38
N ASP A 14 -10.74 6.22 12.89
CA ASP A 14 -10.99 4.95 12.19
C ASP A 14 -12.07 5.06 11.10
N MET A 15 -12.48 6.28 10.73
CA MET A 15 -13.46 6.50 9.67
C MET A 15 -12.88 6.10 8.32
N LYS A 16 -13.74 5.62 7.41
CA LYS A 16 -13.29 5.17 6.08
C LYS A 16 -12.60 6.28 5.30
N GLU A 17 -13.05 7.51 5.48
CA GLU A 17 -12.48 8.72 4.87
C GLU A 17 -11.02 8.93 5.26
N ASP A 18 -10.63 8.61 6.50
CA ASP A 18 -9.26 8.74 7.01
C ASP A 18 -8.39 7.52 6.67
N MET A 19 -9.01 6.34 6.53
CA MET A 19 -8.30 5.08 6.34
C MET A 19 -8.16 4.66 4.87
N THR A 20 -9.01 5.17 3.97
CA THR A 20 -8.98 4.83 2.54
C THR A 20 -8.02 5.74 1.79
N ILE A 21 -6.99 5.14 1.18
CA ILE A 21 -5.95 5.87 0.44
C ILE A 21 -5.82 5.36 -1.00
N PRO A 22 -5.38 6.21 -1.94
CA PRO A 22 -5.05 5.77 -3.29
C PRO A 22 -3.69 5.07 -3.32
N ILE A 23 -3.63 3.89 -3.96
CA ILE A 23 -2.39 3.20 -4.34
C ILE A 23 -2.37 3.04 -5.86
N ILE A 24 -1.33 3.55 -6.50
CA ILE A 24 -1.11 3.44 -7.95
C ILE A 24 0.31 2.93 -8.13
N ILE A 25 0.45 1.84 -8.88
CA ILE A 25 1.74 1.17 -9.10
C ILE A 25 1.95 1.02 -10.60
N LYS A 26 3.17 1.26 -11.04
CA LYS A 26 3.58 1.13 -12.44
C LYS A 26 4.94 0.49 -12.51
N GLY A 27 5.04 -0.62 -13.24
CA GLY A 27 6.30 -1.31 -13.49
C GLY A 27 6.08 -2.56 -14.32
N SER A 28 7.14 -3.09 -14.92
CA SER A 28 7.09 -4.31 -15.75
C SER A 28 6.66 -5.56 -14.99
N ASN A 29 6.75 -5.54 -13.66
CA ASN A 29 6.35 -6.63 -12.78
C ASN A 29 4.84 -6.67 -12.51
N PHE A 30 4.10 -5.63 -12.89
CA PHE A 30 2.66 -5.53 -12.65
C PHE A 30 1.89 -5.57 -13.98
N ALA A 31 0.77 -6.28 -13.99
CA ALA A 31 -0.12 -6.30 -15.14
C ALA A 31 -0.82 -4.94 -15.31
N GLU A 32 -0.91 -4.48 -16.56
CA GLU A 32 -1.60 -3.25 -16.90
C GLU A 32 -3.12 -3.40 -16.71
N ASN A 33 -3.79 -2.31 -16.34
CA ASN A 33 -5.25 -2.22 -16.19
C ASN A 33 -5.85 -3.22 -15.18
N VAL A 34 -5.08 -3.62 -14.16
CA VAL A 34 -5.57 -4.44 -13.06
C VAL A 34 -5.96 -3.55 -11.88
N GLU A 35 -7.14 -3.79 -11.34
CA GLU A 35 -7.59 -3.21 -10.09
C GLU A 35 -7.06 -4.02 -8.91
N LEU A 36 -6.33 -3.36 -8.02
CA LEU A 36 -5.84 -3.95 -6.78
C LEU A 36 -6.95 -3.90 -5.73
N ASN A 37 -7.24 -5.06 -5.13
CA ASN A 37 -8.26 -5.20 -4.10
C ASN A 37 -7.60 -5.54 -2.75
N ASN A 38 -8.14 -5.00 -1.66
CA ASN A 38 -7.68 -5.28 -0.29
C ASN A 38 -6.17 -5.03 -0.02
N VAL A 39 -5.58 -4.03 -0.69
CA VAL A 39 -4.18 -3.63 -0.44
C VAL A 39 -4.11 -2.60 0.68
N ASN A 40 -3.11 -2.73 1.54
CA ASN A 40 -2.83 -1.84 2.66
C ASN A 40 -1.51 -1.08 2.45
N ILE A 41 -1.33 0.04 3.16
CA ILE A 41 -0.07 0.80 3.14
C ILE A 41 1.12 -0.03 3.64
N ILE A 42 0.88 -0.96 4.58
CA ILE A 42 1.94 -1.82 5.15
C ILE A 42 2.49 -2.84 4.14
N ASP A 43 1.76 -3.11 3.05
CA ASP A 43 2.18 -4.04 1.99
C ASP A 43 3.27 -3.44 1.08
N ILE A 44 3.43 -2.11 1.11
CA ILE A 44 4.33 -1.39 0.20
C ILE A 44 5.80 -1.75 0.47
N ALA A 45 6.22 -1.81 1.74
CA ALA A 45 7.61 -2.12 2.08
C ALA A 45 8.02 -3.56 1.69
N PRO A 46 7.26 -4.61 2.04
CA PRO A 46 7.46 -5.97 1.54
C PRO A 46 7.52 -6.05 0.01
N THR A 47 6.65 -5.32 -0.69
CA THR A 47 6.62 -5.30 -2.17
C THR A 47 7.89 -4.69 -2.76
N ILE A 48 8.42 -3.63 -2.15
CA ILE A 48 9.65 -2.97 -2.62
C ILE A 48 10.86 -3.90 -2.43
N VAL A 49 10.99 -4.57 -1.28
CA VAL A 49 12.13 -5.47 -1.06
C VAL A 49 12.08 -6.69 -1.98
N ASP A 50 10.90 -7.21 -2.28
CA ASP A 50 10.70 -8.29 -3.24
C ASP A 50 11.15 -7.88 -4.66
N LEU A 51 10.75 -6.68 -5.12
CA LEU A 51 11.24 -6.09 -6.37
C LEU A 51 12.77 -5.96 -6.42
N LEU A 52 13.39 -5.61 -5.29
CA LEU A 52 14.84 -5.44 -5.16
C LEU A 52 15.59 -6.75 -4.88
N LYS A 53 14.88 -7.86 -4.68
CA LYS A 53 15.42 -9.16 -4.24
C LYS A 53 16.23 -9.04 -2.94
N ALA A 54 15.71 -8.27 -2.00
CA ALA A 54 16.23 -8.12 -0.65
C ALA A 54 15.35 -8.87 0.36
N GLU A 55 15.92 -9.20 1.52
CA GLU A 55 15.19 -9.86 2.59
C GLU A 55 14.23 -8.87 3.30
N PRO A 56 12.95 -9.22 3.51
CA PRO A 56 12.04 -8.42 4.32
C PRO A 56 12.42 -8.49 5.81
N ALA A 57 12.03 -7.48 6.56
CA ALA A 57 12.16 -7.52 8.01
C ALA A 57 11.13 -8.49 8.61
N GLU A 58 11.54 -9.32 9.57
CA GLU A 58 10.67 -10.36 10.16
C GLU A 58 9.47 -9.77 10.91
N GLU A 59 9.60 -8.55 11.41
CA GLU A 59 8.56 -7.83 12.15
C GLU A 59 7.48 -7.17 11.27
N TRP A 60 7.64 -7.17 9.94
CA TRP A 60 6.65 -6.57 9.05
C TRP A 60 5.39 -7.42 8.98
N GLU A 61 4.24 -6.79 9.23
CA GLU A 61 2.93 -7.46 9.19
C GLU A 61 2.31 -7.49 7.77
N GLY A 62 2.78 -6.62 6.87
CA GLY A 62 2.31 -6.55 5.49
C GLY A 62 2.90 -7.65 4.60
N CYS A 63 2.31 -7.84 3.43
CA CYS A 63 2.75 -8.83 2.44
C CYS A 63 3.11 -8.19 1.10
N SER A 64 4.04 -8.79 0.36
CA SER A 64 4.29 -8.39 -1.02
C SER A 64 3.03 -8.61 -1.87
N ILE A 65 2.70 -7.65 -2.75
CA ILE A 65 1.56 -7.73 -3.68
C ILE A 65 1.97 -8.07 -5.12
N LEU A 66 3.21 -8.55 -5.31
CA LEU A 66 3.67 -9.12 -6.58
C LEU A 66 3.03 -10.48 -6.88
#